data_AF-A0A962D1X0-F1
#
_entry.id   AF-A0A962D1X0-F1
#
_cell.length_a   1.000
_cell.length_b   1.000
_cell.length_c   1.000
_cell.angle_alpha   90.00
_cell.angle_beta   90.00
_cell.angle_gamma   90.00
#
_symmetry.space_group_name_H-M   'P 1'
#
loop_
_entity.id
_entity.type
_entity.pdbx_description
1 polymer ?
#
loop_
_entity_poly.entity_id
_entity_poly.type
_entity_poly.pdbx_seq_one_letter_code
_entity_poly.pdbx_strand_id
1 'polypeptide(L)'
;MTEQKAVEHFQFGCKQCGYELDHEIGQNSLVCKSCGAVEPIEVKTFNVFHSKPYESTVMELVGDEPTDVHHHVQCDTCGAGFDLPENVHADECPFCGSNVIVPVGLQRQLTPDAVLPFDIKEEQANKS
;
A
#
# COMPACT_ATOMS: atom_id res chain seq x y z
N MET A 1 12.64 23.01 4.80
CA MET A 1 12.56 22.21 6.04
C MET A 1 11.40 21.26 5.83
N THR A 2 11.68 20.06 5.32
CA THR A 2 10.70 19.07 4.90
C THR A 2 10.10 18.41 6.14
N GLU A 3 8.84 18.68 6.43
CA GLU A 3 8.05 17.96 7.44
C GLU A 3 7.78 16.54 6.93
N GLN A 4 8.67 15.61 7.29
CA GLN A 4 8.41 14.18 7.14
C GLN A 4 7.33 13.80 8.16
N LYS A 5 6.12 13.54 7.68
CA LYS A 5 5.04 12.98 8.50
C LYS A 5 5.53 11.63 9.04
N ALA A 6 5.72 11.55 10.35
CA ALA A 6 6.18 10.33 11.01
C ALA A 6 5.22 9.18 10.68
N VAL A 7 5.77 8.10 10.12
CA VAL A 7 5.02 6.84 9.94
C VAL A 7 4.79 6.29 11.35
N GLU A 8 3.56 6.36 11.84
CA GLU A 8 3.19 5.74 13.10
C GLU A 8 3.29 4.22 12.94
N HIS A 9 4.32 3.62 13.53
CA HIS A 9 4.45 2.17 13.61
C HIS A 9 3.38 1.65 14.57
N PHE A 10 2.26 1.16 14.02
CA PHE A 10 1.23 0.46 14.78
C PHE A 10 1.71 -0.96 15.11
N GLN A 11 2.00 -1.22 16.38
CA GLN A 11 2.32 -2.55 16.87
C GLN A 11 1.08 -3.22 17.45
N PHE A 12 0.75 -4.42 16.98
CA PHE A 12 -0.39 -5.20 17.48
C PHE A 12 0.03 -6.07 18.67
N GLY A 13 0.00 -5.48 19.86
CA GLY A 13 0.30 -6.19 21.12
C GLY A 13 -0.91 -6.97 21.66
N CYS A 14 -0.70 -8.23 22.02
CA CYS A 14 -1.71 -9.07 22.65
C CYS A 14 -2.14 -8.50 24.00
N LYS A 15 -3.45 -8.37 24.23
CA LYS A 15 -4.00 -7.82 25.49
C LYS A 15 -3.75 -8.71 26.72
N GLN A 16 -3.41 -9.98 26.53
CA GLN A 16 -3.21 -10.93 27.61
C GLN A 16 -1.74 -11.06 28.07
N CYS A 17 -0.78 -11.04 27.14
CA CYS A 17 0.64 -11.25 27.45
C CYS A 17 1.59 -10.19 26.89
N GLY A 18 1.11 -9.26 26.07
CA GLY A 18 1.92 -8.22 25.44
C GLY A 18 2.79 -8.67 24.27
N TYR A 19 2.76 -9.96 23.91
CA TYR A 19 3.46 -10.47 22.73
C TYR A 19 2.77 -10.01 21.43
N GLU A 20 3.49 -10.04 20.30
CA GLU A 20 2.95 -9.66 19.00
C GLU A 20 1.82 -10.59 18.53
N LEU A 21 0.83 -10.01 17.85
CA LEU A 21 -0.29 -10.72 17.27
C LEU A 21 -0.09 -10.92 15.77
N ASP A 22 -0.28 -12.15 15.29
CA ASP A 22 -0.22 -12.49 13.87
C ASP A 22 -1.63 -12.54 13.26
N HIS A 23 -1.78 -12.11 12.01
CA HIS A 23 -3.02 -12.28 11.27
C HIS A 23 -3.24 -13.74 10.87
N GLU A 24 -4.37 -14.34 11.27
CA GLU A 24 -4.75 -15.69 10.89
C GLU A 24 -5.63 -15.68 9.63
N ILE A 25 -5.02 -16.11 8.53
CA ILE A 25 -5.63 -16.21 7.19
C ILE A 25 -6.93 -17.05 7.24
N GLY A 26 -8.00 -16.52 6.64
CA GLY A 26 -9.32 -17.16 6.54
C GLY A 26 -10.17 -17.15 7.81
N GLN A 27 -9.64 -16.73 8.96
CA GLN A 27 -10.41 -16.60 10.22
C GLN A 27 -10.73 -15.16 10.60
N ASN A 28 -10.15 -14.18 9.88
CA ASN A 28 -10.31 -12.76 10.13
C ASN A 28 -10.09 -12.43 11.64
N SER A 29 -8.98 -12.93 12.16
CA SER A 29 -8.60 -12.83 13.56
C SER A 29 -7.10 -12.64 13.70
N LEU A 30 -6.71 -12.08 14.84
CA LEU A 30 -5.34 -11.91 15.27
C LEU A 30 -5.03 -12.97 16.33
N VAL A 31 -3.99 -13.78 16.12
CA VAL A 31 -3.60 -14.89 16.99
C VAL A 31 -2.23 -14.63 17.61
N CYS A 32 -2.17 -14.67 18.94
CA CYS A 32 -0.93 -14.59 19.67
C CYS A 32 -0.20 -15.94 19.63
N LYS A 33 0.99 -16.02 19.02
CA LYS A 33 1.80 -17.25 18.99
C LYS A 33 2.41 -17.63 20.34
N SER A 34 2.42 -16.71 21.31
CA SER A 34 2.99 -16.96 22.65
C SER A 34 1.98 -17.59 23.61
N CYS A 35 0.81 -16.97 23.79
CA CYS A 35 -0.20 -17.43 24.76
C CYS A 35 -1.42 -18.11 24.13
N GLY A 36 -1.56 -18.05 22.80
CA GLY A 36 -2.70 -18.62 22.08
C GLY A 36 -3.99 -17.78 22.12
N ALA A 37 -3.94 -16.56 22.66
CA ALA A 37 -5.09 -15.65 22.63
C ALA A 37 -5.50 -15.34 21.20
N VAL A 38 -6.82 -15.34 20.94
CA VAL A 38 -7.41 -15.02 19.65
C VAL A 38 -8.25 -13.75 19.81
N GLU A 39 -7.90 -12.72 19.07
CA GLU A 39 -8.62 -11.45 19.01
C GLU A 39 -9.33 -11.33 17.66
N PRO A 40 -10.68 -11.36 17.59
CA PRO A 40 -11.39 -11.22 16.33
C PRO A 40 -11.23 -9.82 15.75
N ILE A 41 -11.11 -9.71 14.43
CA ILE A 41 -11.09 -8.43 13.73
C ILE A 41 -12.55 -8.03 13.46
N GLU A 42 -12.99 -6.89 14.00
CA GLU A 42 -14.33 -6.39 13.73
C GLU A 42 -14.48 -6.01 12.24
N VAL A 43 -15.22 -6.83 11.50
CA VAL A 43 -15.59 -6.51 10.12
C VAL A 43 -16.71 -5.48 10.17
N LYS A 44 -16.38 -4.23 9.87
CA LYS A 44 -17.41 -3.32 9.36
C LYS A 44 -17.73 -3.80 7.96
N THR A 45 -19.02 -3.90 7.62
CA THR A 45 -19.46 -4.16 6.24
C THR A 45 -19.03 -2.98 5.38
N PHE A 46 -17.77 -3.00 4.94
CA PHE A 46 -17.31 -2.11 3.89
C PHE A 46 -17.99 -2.56 2.61
N ASN A 47 -18.35 -1.57 1.80
CA ASN A 47 -19.05 -1.72 0.52
C ASN A 47 -18.66 -3.02 -0.18
N VAL A 48 -19.65 -3.81 -0.57
CA VAL A 48 -19.46 -4.99 -1.42
C VAL A 48 -18.62 -4.55 -2.61
N PHE A 49 -17.34 -4.93 -2.61
CA PHE A 49 -16.43 -4.55 -3.67
C PHE A 49 -16.89 -5.28 -4.93
N HIS A 50 -17.21 -4.51 -5.96
CA HIS A 50 -17.43 -5.03 -7.29
C HIS A 50 -16.16 -4.76 -8.09
N SER A 51 -15.48 -5.83 -8.49
CA SER A 51 -14.34 -5.72 -9.38
C SER A 51 -14.78 -5.05 -10.69
N LYS A 52 -14.17 -3.91 -11.02
CA LYS A 52 -14.32 -3.32 -12.35
C LYS A 52 -13.39 -4.06 -13.32
N PRO A 53 -13.83 -4.37 -14.55
CA PRO A 53 -12.94 -4.94 -15.56
C PRO A 53 -11.81 -3.97 -15.88
N TYR A 54 -10.58 -4.49 -15.90
CA TYR A 54 -9.36 -3.69 -16.09
C TYR A 54 -9.42 -2.86 -17.37
N GLU A 55 -9.83 -3.46 -18.50
CA GLU A 55 -9.87 -2.80 -19.80
C GLU A 55 -10.80 -1.58 -19.79
N SER A 56 -12.00 -1.70 -19.23
CA SER A 56 -12.94 -0.57 -19.11
C SER A 56 -12.40 0.54 -18.22
N THR A 57 -11.78 0.19 -17.09
CA THR A 57 -11.23 1.17 -16.15
C THR A 57 -10.06 1.95 -16.77
N VAL A 58 -9.20 1.28 -17.55
CA VAL A 58 -8.12 1.94 -18.28
C VAL A 58 -8.67 2.92 -19.31
N MET A 59 -9.75 2.58 -20.03
CA MET A 59 -10.36 3.48 -21.01
C MET A 59 -10.94 4.74 -20.36
N GLU A 60 -11.57 4.61 -19.19
CA GLU A 60 -12.08 5.76 -18.41
C GLU A 60 -10.94 6.72 -18.00
N LEU A 61 -9.81 6.19 -17.52
CA LEU A 61 -8.63 6.97 -17.11
C LEU A 61 -7.99 7.78 -18.24
N VAL A 62 -8.09 7.33 -19.49
CA VAL A 62 -7.57 8.05 -20.65
C VAL A 62 -8.47 9.23 -21.03
N GLY A 63 -9.77 9.14 -20.74
CA GLY A 63 -10.76 10.17 -21.09
C GLY A 63 -10.78 11.39 -20.17
N ASP A 64 -10.40 11.22 -18.90
CA ASP A 64 -10.37 12.30 -17.92
C ASP A 64 -9.01 13.03 -17.89
N GLU A 65 -9.05 14.33 -17.59
CA GLU A 65 -7.85 15.05 -17.17
C GLU A 65 -7.45 14.61 -15.76
N PRO A 66 -6.16 14.31 -15.51
CA PRO A 66 -5.70 13.85 -14.21
C PRO A 66 -5.99 14.92 -13.16
N THR A 67 -6.81 14.56 -12.17
CA THR A 67 -7.27 15.44 -11.09
C THR A 67 -6.27 15.57 -9.94
N ASP A 68 -5.29 14.67 -9.89
CA ASP A 68 -4.26 14.61 -8.85
C ASP A 68 -2.91 14.23 -9.50
N VAL A 69 -1.91 15.10 -9.40
CA VAL A 69 -0.61 14.93 -10.07
C VAL A 69 0.44 14.61 -9.01
N HIS A 70 0.73 13.31 -8.84
CA HIS A 70 1.83 12.86 -7.98
C HIS A 70 3.12 12.78 -8.80
N HIS A 71 4.17 13.46 -8.35
CA HIS A 71 5.51 13.32 -8.94
C HIS A 71 6.19 12.06 -8.42
N HIS A 72 5.76 10.90 -8.91
CA HIS A 72 6.45 9.65 -8.64
C HIS A 72 7.69 9.55 -9.54
N VAL A 73 8.87 9.49 -8.93
CA VAL A 73 10.15 9.44 -9.65
C VAL A 73 10.85 8.12 -9.37
N GLN A 74 11.37 7.52 -10.45
CA GLN A 74 12.25 6.36 -10.36
C GLN A 74 13.69 6.81 -10.55
N CYS A 75 14.56 6.46 -9.60
CA CYS A 75 15.98 6.78 -9.66
C CYS A 75 16.72 5.83 -10.63
N ASP A 76 17.34 6.36 -11.67
CA ASP A 76 18.14 5.57 -12.62
C ASP A 76 19.43 4.98 -12.03
N THR A 77 19.91 5.54 -10.90
CA THR A 77 21.17 5.12 -10.27
C THR A 77 20.98 3.93 -9.32
N CYS A 78 19.92 3.93 -8.51
CA CYS A 78 19.67 2.87 -7.51
C CYS A 78 18.36 2.09 -7.72
N GLY A 79 17.49 2.53 -8.62
CA GLY A 79 16.21 1.89 -8.92
C GLY A 79 15.08 2.20 -7.94
N ALA A 80 15.32 3.01 -6.90
CA ALA A 80 14.28 3.36 -5.93
C ALA A 80 13.18 4.24 -6.56
N GLY A 81 11.92 3.93 -6.25
CA GLY A 81 10.76 4.77 -6.55
C GLY A 81 10.36 5.58 -5.31
N PHE A 82 10.11 6.88 -5.49
CA PHE A 82 9.68 7.77 -4.41
C PHE A 82 8.92 8.98 -4.95
N ASP A 83 8.12 9.61 -4.08
CA ASP A 83 7.31 10.76 -4.45
C ASP A 83 8.02 12.08 -4.09
N LEU A 84 7.93 13.05 -4.99
CA LEU A 84 8.30 14.44 -4.75
C LEU A 84 7.04 15.29 -4.54
N PRO A 85 7.13 16.39 -3.75
CA PRO A 85 6.03 17.35 -3.65
C PRO A 85 5.62 17.91 -5.01
N GLU A 86 4.35 18.23 -5.19
CA GLU A 86 3.79 18.74 -6.47
C GLU A 86 4.52 19.97 -7.02
N ASN A 87 5.07 20.82 -6.13
CA ASN A 87 5.78 22.03 -6.51
C ASN A 87 7.30 21.83 -6.69
N VAL A 88 7.80 20.59 -6.60
CA VAL A 88 9.21 20.23 -6.73
C VAL A 88 9.41 19.40 -7.99
N HIS A 89 10.25 19.89 -8.90
CA HIS A 89 10.54 19.24 -10.18
C HIS A 89 11.95 18.63 -10.28
N ALA A 90 12.80 18.88 -9.29
CA ALA A 90 14.14 18.30 -9.17
C ALA A 90 14.55 18.27 -7.70
N ASP A 91 15.16 17.16 -7.27
CA ASP A 91 15.68 16.98 -5.91
C ASP A 91 16.76 15.89 -5.89
N GLU A 92 17.35 15.62 -4.73
CA GLU A 92 18.27 14.50 -4.51
C GLU A 92 17.50 13.23 -4.13
N CYS A 93 17.96 12.07 -4.61
CA CYS A 93 17.40 10.79 -4.22
C CYS A 93 17.68 10.53 -2.73
N PRO A 94 16.65 10.27 -1.89
CA PRO A 94 16.84 10.08 -0.45
C PRO A 94 17.58 8.79 -0.09
N PHE A 95 17.80 7.89 -1.06
CA PHE A 95 18.47 6.62 -0.87
C PHE A 95 19.96 6.66 -1.24
N CYS A 96 20.31 7.28 -2.37
CA CYS A 96 21.69 7.27 -2.89
C CYS A 96 22.29 8.65 -3.15
N GLY A 97 21.52 9.74 -2.97
CA GLY A 97 21.99 11.11 -3.16
C GLY A 97 22.18 11.54 -4.62
N SER A 98 21.80 10.71 -5.61
CA SER A 98 21.84 11.13 -7.01
C SER A 98 20.79 12.20 -7.30
N ASN A 99 21.11 13.21 -8.09
CA ASN A 99 20.12 14.18 -8.57
C ASN A 99 19.07 13.48 -9.45
N VAL A 100 17.81 13.76 -9.19
CA VAL A 100 16.66 13.29 -9.97
C VAL A 100 15.86 14.47 -10.51
N ILE A 101 15.22 14.27 -11.65
CA ILE A 101 14.36 15.27 -12.30
C ILE A 101 13.02 14.59 -12.58
N VAL A 102 11.92 15.28 -12.28
CA VAL A 102 10.58 14.80 -12.56
C VAL A 102 10.40 14.63 -14.07
N PRO A 103 9.95 13.46 -14.56
CA PRO A 103 9.72 13.25 -15.98
C PRO A 103 8.61 14.18 -16.51
N VAL A 104 8.79 14.69 -17.72
CA VAL A 104 7.84 15.60 -18.40
C VAL A 104 6.55 14.92 -18.91
N GLY A 105 6.28 13.68 -18.49
CA GLY A 105 5.11 12.91 -18.87
C GLY A 105 4.11 12.81 -17.72
N LEU A 106 2.83 13.06 -18.01
CA LEU A 106 1.74 12.79 -17.08
C LEU A 106 1.67 11.28 -16.79
N GLN A 107 1.96 10.90 -15.55
CA GLN A 107 1.74 9.54 -15.08
C GLN A 107 0.30 9.41 -14.59
N ARG A 108 -0.44 8.44 -15.14
CA ARG A 108 -1.76 8.06 -14.64
C ARG A 108 -1.57 6.84 -13.73
N GLN A 109 -2.01 6.96 -12.49
CA GLN A 109 -1.98 5.87 -11.53
C GLN A 109 -3.40 5.32 -11.32
N LEU A 110 -3.50 3.99 -11.21
CA LEU A 110 -4.72 3.33 -10.78
C LEU A 110 -4.79 3.40 -9.26
N THR A 111 -5.76 4.12 -8.73
CA THR A 111 -6.04 4.13 -7.30
C THR A 111 -6.68 2.80 -6.90
N PRO A 112 -6.17 2.09 -5.86
CA PRO A 112 -6.81 0.88 -5.38
C PRO A 112 -8.24 1.16 -4.88
N ASP A 113 -9.21 0.46 -5.43
CA ASP A 113 -10.63 0.61 -5.05
C ASP A 113 -10.95 -0.05 -3.70
N ALA A 114 -10.21 -1.10 -3.32
CA ALA A 114 -10.44 -1.86 -2.08
C ALA A 114 -9.19 -2.66 -1.66
N VAL A 115 -9.19 -3.07 -0.38
CA VAL A 115 -8.25 -4.04 0.18
C VAL A 115 -9.01 -5.35 0.38
N LEU A 116 -8.47 -6.45 -0.15
CA LEU A 116 -9.03 -7.79 0.04
C LEU A 116 -8.18 -8.57 1.06
N PRO A 117 -8.79 -9.16 2.10
CA PRO A 117 -8.07 -10.01 3.03
C PRO A 117 -7.67 -11.33 2.36
N PHE A 118 -6.60 -11.95 2.85
CA PHE A 118 -6.18 -13.28 2.42
C PHE A 118 -7.09 -14.35 3.02
N ASP A 119 -7.71 -15.16 2.15
CA ASP A 119 -8.53 -16.32 2.53
C ASP A 119 -7.80 -17.66 2.39
N ILE A 120 -6.75 -17.73 1.55
CA ILE A 120 -6.00 -18.95 1.29
C ILE A 120 -4.62 -18.91 1.94
N LYS A 121 -4.21 -20.02 2.56
CA LYS A 121 -2.88 -20.15 3.15
C LYS A 121 -1.84 -20.47 2.07
N GLU A 122 -0.59 -20.13 2.35
CA GLU A 122 0.55 -20.38 1.46
C GLU A 122 0.61 -21.85 0.98
N GLU A 123 0.45 -22.81 1.89
CA GLU A 123 0.44 -24.24 1.54
C GLU A 123 -0.66 -24.64 0.56
N GLN A 124 -1.79 -23.92 0.54
CA GLN A 124 -2.87 -24.15 -0.41
C GLN A 124 -2.55 -23.47 -1.75
N ALA A 125 -1.99 -22.26 -1.72
CA ALA A 125 -1.58 -21.53 -2.92
C ALA A 125 -0.50 -22.27 -3.71
N ASN A 126 0.46 -22.90 -3.03
CA ASN A 126 1.59 -23.62 -3.66
C ASN A 126 1.22 -24.98 -4.27
N LYS A 127 -0.04 -25.42 -4.19
CA LYS A 127 -0.51 -26.70 -4.77
C LYS A 127 -1.09 -26.56 -6.18
N SER A 128 -0.95 -25.40 -6.80
CA SER A 128 -1.44 -25.06 -8.15
C SER A 128 -0.59 -25.66 -9.27
#